data_AF-A0A9J6B5K0-F1
#
_entry.id   AF-A0A9J6B5K0-F1
#
_cell.length_a   1.000
_cell.length_b   1.000
_cell.length_c   1.000
_cell.angle_alpha   90.00
_cell.angle_beta   90.00
_cell.angle_gamma   90.00
#
_symmetry.space_group_name_H-M   'P 1'
#
loop_
_entity.id
_entity.type
_entity.pdbx_description
1 polymer ?
#
loop_
_entity_poly.entity_id
_entity_poly.type
_entity_poly.pdbx_seq_one_letter_code
_entity_poly.pdbx_strand_id
1 'polypeptide(L)'
;MPMFLKISKYHAGIVLVVYRRVPCRKQGGIRFTINGFSYFNLVLVTNVAGASDITKIMLKGTRTNWIMLSRNWGQNWQNQLRFSWSVIVIHGHN
;
A
#
# COMPACT_ATOMS: atom_id res chain seq x y z
N MET A 1 15.41 0.75 -18.15
CA MET A 1 16.53 1.63 -17.74
C MET A 1 16.32 2.08 -16.31
N PRO A 2 17.27 1.82 -15.38
CA PRO A 2 17.21 2.28 -13.99
C PRO A 2 17.05 3.80 -13.89
N MET A 3 16.38 4.28 -12.84
CA MET A 3 16.04 5.70 -12.74
C MET A 3 17.28 6.61 -12.68
N PHE A 4 18.35 6.19 -12.00
CA PHE A 4 19.59 6.96 -11.90
C PHE A 4 20.19 7.27 -13.28
N LEU A 5 20.25 6.29 -14.19
CA LEU A 5 20.79 6.48 -15.53
C LEU A 5 19.94 7.36 -16.45
N LYS A 6 18.71 7.70 -16.05
CA LYS A 6 17.90 8.70 -16.75
C LYS A 6 18.26 10.13 -16.37
N ILE A 7 18.93 10.33 -15.23
CA ILE A 7 19.26 11.65 -14.69
C ILE A 7 20.78 11.90 -14.58
N SER A 8 21.61 10.86 -14.75
CA SER A 8 23.07 10.96 -14.64
C SER A 8 23.82 9.90 -15.44
N LYS A 9 25.12 10.11 -15.63
CA LYS A 9 26.04 9.09 -16.18
C LYS A 9 26.40 8.09 -15.10
N TYR A 10 26.59 6.81 -15.49
CA TYR A 10 26.90 5.70 -14.57
C TYR A 10 28.07 6.00 -13.60
N HIS A 11 29.06 6.77 -14.03
CA HIS A 11 30.25 7.10 -13.24
C HIS A 11 30.10 8.32 -12.32
N ALA A 12 28.97 9.04 -12.35
CA ALA A 12 28.85 10.32 -11.64
C ALA A 12 28.82 10.16 -10.10
N GLY A 13 28.56 8.97 -9.56
CA GLY A 13 28.56 8.67 -8.12
C GLY A 13 27.45 9.38 -7.34
N ILE A 14 27.52 10.71 -7.24
CA ILE A 14 26.58 11.60 -6.55
C ILE A 14 26.07 12.65 -7.53
N VAL A 15 24.75 12.82 -7.61
CA VAL A 15 24.09 13.84 -8.44
C VAL A 15 23.10 14.62 -7.59
N LEU A 16 23.18 15.95 -7.63
CA LEU A 16 22.23 16.83 -6.97
C LEU A 16 20.89 16.78 -7.70
N VAL A 17 19.80 16.59 -6.95
CA VAL A 17 18.43 16.47 -7.49
C VAL A 17 17.47 17.37 -6.74
N VAL A 18 16.57 18.00 -7.49
CA VAL A 18 15.39 18.69 -6.95
C VAL A 18 14.17 17.84 -7.29
N TYR A 19 13.29 17.60 -6.31
CA TYR A 19 12.13 16.73 -6.47
C TYR A 19 10.88 17.35 -5.86
N ARG A 20 9.71 16.93 -6.36
CA ARG A 20 8.40 17.21 -5.79
C ARG A 20 7.51 16.00 -5.92
N ARG A 21 6.53 15.85 -5.03
CA ARG A 21 5.49 14.81 -5.17
C ARG A 21 4.55 15.17 -6.33
N VAL A 22 4.17 14.17 -7.11
CA VAL A 22 3.17 14.30 -8.18
C VAL A 22 2.19 13.12 -8.11
N PRO A 23 0.90 13.32 -8.46
CA PRO A 23 -0.07 12.24 -8.51
C PRO A 23 0.39 11.12 -9.45
N CYS A 24 0.42 9.88 -8.95
CA CYS A 24 0.76 8.73 -9.77
C CYS A 24 -0.43 8.31 -10.63
N ARG A 25 -0.19 8.02 -11.91
CA ARG A 25 -1.14 7.34 -12.80
C ARG A 25 -0.75 5.87 -12.89
N LYS A 26 -1.62 4.97 -12.45
CA LYS A 26 -1.40 3.52 -12.53
C LYS A 26 -2.58 2.84 -13.20
N GLN A 27 -2.30 1.77 -13.93
CA GLN A 27 -3.31 0.92 -14.56
C GLN A 27 -3.53 -0.35 -13.73
N GLY A 28 -4.71 -0.97 -13.85
CA GLY A 28 -5.02 -2.25 -13.19
C GLY A 28 -5.60 -2.15 -11.78
N GLY A 29 -6.02 -0.95 -11.34
CA GLY A 29 -6.73 -0.74 -10.07
C GLY A 29 -5.89 -1.03 -8.81
N ILE A 30 -6.46 -0.81 -7.63
CA ILE A 30 -5.79 -1.12 -6.36
C ILE A 30 -5.71 -2.65 -6.21
N ARG A 31 -4.55 -3.15 -5.78
CA ARG A 31 -4.32 -4.59 -5.59
C ARG A 31 -4.04 -4.91 -4.13
N PHE A 32 -4.63 -6.00 -3.66
CA PHE A 32 -4.47 -6.51 -2.30
C PHE A 32 -3.83 -7.89 -2.37
N THR A 33 -2.68 -8.05 -1.72
CA THR A 33 -2.06 -9.36 -1.50
C THR A 33 -2.28 -9.75 -0.06
N ILE A 34 -2.86 -10.91 0.17
CA ILE A 34 -3.22 -11.37 1.51
C ILE A 34 -2.32 -12.54 1.86
N ASN A 35 -1.57 -12.38 2.95
CA ASN A 35 -0.75 -13.40 3.56
C ASN A 35 -1.24 -13.64 5.00
N GLY A 36 -0.83 -14.75 5.63
CA GLY A 36 -1.12 -14.98 7.04
C GLY A 36 -1.46 -16.42 7.40
N PHE A 37 -1.93 -16.61 8.64
CA PHE A 37 -2.39 -17.86 9.23
C PHE A 37 -3.61 -17.62 10.13
N SER A 38 -4.20 -18.67 10.69
CA SER A 38 -5.32 -18.56 11.63
C SER A 38 -4.94 -17.59 12.78
N TYR A 39 -5.62 -16.44 12.88
CA TYR A 39 -5.33 -15.34 13.84
C TYR A 39 -4.18 -14.40 13.50
N PHE A 40 -3.67 -14.42 12.27
CA PHE A 40 -2.78 -13.36 11.79
C PHE A 40 -3.03 -13.13 10.31
N ASN A 41 -3.57 -11.97 9.97
CA ASN A 41 -3.80 -11.60 8.57
C ASN A 41 -2.90 -10.42 8.25
N LEU A 42 -2.19 -10.52 7.14
CA LEU A 42 -1.30 -9.49 6.63
C LEU A 42 -1.75 -9.11 5.22
N VAL A 43 -2.28 -7.90 5.08
CA VAL A 43 -2.74 -7.34 3.83
C VAL A 43 -1.70 -6.35 3.32
N LEU A 44 -1.11 -6.65 2.17
CA LEU A 44 -0.25 -5.74 1.44
C LEU A 44 -1.09 -4.99 0.41
N VAL A 45 -1.09 -3.66 0.48
CA VAL A 45 -1.76 -2.82 -0.52
C VAL A 45 -0.76 -2.29 -1.53
N THR A 46 -1.04 -2.53 -2.81
CA THR A 46 -0.21 -2.07 -3.92
C THR A 46 -1.05 -1.41 -5.00
N ASN A 47 -0.36 -0.79 -5.96
CA ASN A 47 -0.97 -0.19 -7.14
C ASN A 47 -1.97 0.95 -6.85
N VAL A 48 -1.85 1.62 -5.70
CA VAL A 48 -2.63 2.82 -5.37
C VAL A 48 -2.18 3.98 -6.27
N ALA A 49 -3.14 4.59 -6.95
CA ALA A 49 -3.01 5.79 -7.78
C ALA A 49 -3.95 6.88 -7.24
N GLY A 50 -3.60 8.14 -7.49
CA GLY A 50 -4.43 9.29 -7.11
C GLY A 50 -4.42 9.66 -5.62
N ALA A 51 -4.58 8.70 -4.71
CA ALA A 51 -4.46 8.95 -3.27
C ALA A 51 -2.98 9.13 -2.88
N SER A 52 -2.67 10.06 -1.96
CA SER A 52 -1.31 10.25 -1.45
C SER A 52 -0.93 9.07 -0.55
N ASP A 53 -1.07 9.22 0.75
CA ASP A 53 -0.67 8.22 1.72
C ASP A 53 -1.93 7.55 2.29
N ILE A 54 -1.95 6.22 2.29
CA ILE A 54 -3.04 5.44 2.90
C ILE A 54 -2.95 5.65 4.41
N THR A 55 -3.98 6.18 5.04
CA THR A 55 -3.98 6.45 6.49
C THR A 55 -4.77 5.40 7.27
N LYS A 56 -5.78 4.79 6.66
CA LYS A 56 -6.62 3.78 7.32
C LYS A 56 -7.03 2.70 6.34
N ILE A 57 -7.11 1.47 6.84
CA ILE A 57 -7.70 0.35 6.12
C ILE A 57 -8.70 -0.33 7.04
N MET A 58 -9.87 -0.63 6.49
CA MET A 58 -10.92 -1.35 7.19
C MET A 58 -11.31 -2.59 6.42
N LEU A 59 -11.67 -3.62 7.17
CA LEU A 59 -12.05 -4.92 6.69
C LEU A 59 -13.42 -5.30 7.23
N LYS A 60 -14.24 -5.89 6.37
CA LYS A 60 -15.53 -6.45 6.76
C LYS A 60 -15.63 -7.90 6.30
N GLY A 61 -15.90 -8.80 7.24
CA GLY A 61 -16.27 -10.18 6.95
C GLY A 61 -17.77 -10.32 6.69
N THR A 62 -18.21 -11.51 6.28
CA THR A 62 -19.62 -11.79 5.97
C THR A 62 -20.58 -11.48 7.12
N ARG A 63 -20.15 -11.63 8.37
CA ARG A 63 -20.96 -11.42 9.58
C ARG A 63 -20.26 -10.58 10.64
N THR A 64 -19.33 -9.71 10.24
CA THR A 64 -18.60 -8.85 11.20
C THR A 64 -18.88 -7.38 10.94
N ASN A 65 -18.67 -6.56 11.98
CA ASN A 65 -18.54 -5.12 11.82
C ASN A 65 -17.24 -4.78 11.06
N TRP A 66 -17.12 -3.52 10.65
CA TRP A 66 -15.87 -2.99 10.12
C TRP A 66 -14.78 -3.07 11.18
N ILE A 67 -13.66 -3.66 10.81
CA ILE A 67 -12.50 -3.87 11.65
C ILE A 67 -11.37 -3.07 11.06
N MET A 68 -10.80 -2.19 11.87
CA MET A 68 -9.64 -1.41 11.47
C MET A 68 -8.38 -2.27 11.53
N LEU A 69 -7.59 -2.22 10.46
CA LEU A 69 -6.25 -2.81 10.43
C LEU A 69 -5.23 -1.88 11.10
N SER A 70 -4.25 -2.48 11.77
CA SER A 70 -3.05 -1.77 12.23
C SER A 70 -1.95 -1.83 11.18
N ARG A 71 -1.17 -0.76 11.02
CA ARG A 71 0.00 -0.78 10.13
C ARG A 71 1.14 -1.54 10.82
N ASN A 72 1.70 -2.52 10.12
CA ASN A 72 2.91 -3.22 10.57
C ASN A 72 4.16 -2.52 10.01
N TRP A 73 4.61 -2.88 8.81
CA TRP A 73 5.77 -2.27 8.15
C TRP A 73 5.47 -1.92 6.69
N GLY A 74 5.87 -0.72 6.26
CA GLY A 74 5.56 -0.21 4.93
C GLY A 74 4.05 -0.16 4.67
N GLN A 75 3.60 -0.79 3.58
CA GLN A 75 2.18 -0.93 3.25
C GLN A 75 1.61 -2.30 3.61
N ASN A 76 2.21 -2.98 4.60
CA ASN A 76 1.64 -4.18 5.21
C ASN A 76 0.76 -3.81 6.40
N TRP A 77 -0.46 -4.33 6.41
CA TRP A 77 -1.50 -4.02 7.38
C TRP A 77 -2.00 -5.31 8.02
N GLN A 78 -2.18 -5.32 9.35
CA GLN A 78 -2.46 -6.53 10.10
C GLN A 78 -3.67 -6.44 11.03
N ASN A 79 -4.26 -7.60 11.29
CA ASN A 79 -5.13 -7.86 12.44
C ASN A 79 -4.95 -9.31 12.92
N GLN A 80 -5.44 -9.58 14.12
CA GLN A 80 -5.31 -10.87 14.80
C GLN A 80 -6.62 -11.68 14.85
N LEU A 81 -7.59 -11.35 14.01
CA LEU A 81 -8.92 -11.94 14.06
C LEU A 81 -9.06 -13.11 13.08
N ARG A 82 -9.85 -14.10 13.47
CA ARG A 82 -10.18 -15.26 12.64
C ARG A 82 -11.53 -15.06 11.97
N PHE A 83 -11.53 -14.65 10.70
CA PHE A 83 -12.74 -14.64 9.89
C PHE A 83 -12.45 -14.69 8.39
N SER A 84 -13.45 -15.07 7.61
CA SER A 84 -13.44 -15.02 6.15
C SER A 84 -13.92 -13.63 5.70
N TRP A 85 -13.03 -12.92 5.01
CA TRP A 85 -13.19 -11.53 4.58
C TRP A 85 -14.13 -11.42 3.37
N SER A 86 -14.83 -10.30 3.22
CA SER A 86 -15.68 -10.03 2.04
C SER A 86 -15.40 -8.68 1.40
N VAL A 87 -15.06 -7.65 2.18
CA VAL A 87 -14.83 -6.29 1.67
C VAL A 87 -13.63 -5.62 2.34
N ILE A 88 -12.81 -4.92 1.54
CA ILE A 88 -11.70 -4.09 1.99
C ILE A 88 -11.96 -2.64 1.57
N VAL A 89 -11.84 -1.70 2.51
CA VAL A 89 -11.94 -0.25 2.23
C VAL A 89 -10.64 0.43 2.65
N ILE A 90 -10.13 1.30 1.78
CA ILE A 90 -8.97 2.14 2.05
C ILE A 90 -9.39 3.60 2.15
N HIS A 91 -8.80 4.32 3.11
CA HIS A 91 -8.88 5.78 3.19
C HIS A 91 -7.46 6.34 3.05
N GLY A 92 -7.30 7.26 2.10
CA GLY A 92 -6.08 8.02 1.88
C GLY A 92 -6.27 9.49 2.26
N HIS A 93 -5.15 10.16 2.53
CA HIS A 93 -5.11 11.61 2.61
C HIS A 93 -5.13 12.23 1.20
N ASN A 94 -5.87 13.33 1.02
CA ASN A 94 -5.75 14.19 -0.15
C ASN A 94 -4.43 14.97 -0.10
#